data_AF-A0A1Y1LGA4-F1
#
_entry.id   AF-A0A1Y1LGA4-F1
#
_cell.length_a   1.000
_cell.length_b   1.000
_cell.length_c   1.000
_cell.angle_alpha   90.00
_cell.angle_beta   90.00
_cell.angle_gamma   90.00
#
_symmetry.space_group_name_H-M   'P 1'
#
loop_
_entity.id
_entity.type
_entity.pdbx_description
1 polymer ?
#
loop_
_entity_poly.entity_id
_entity_poly.type
_entity_poly.pdbx_seq_one_letter_code
_entity_poly.pdbx_strand_id
1 'polypeptide(L)'
;PDCYIAVISGRNVNNVKDMVGIDGITYAGSHGLEILHPDGSKFVHPMPTEMQGKVSDLLQQLQEHVCRDGAWVENKGAILTFHFRESPTYLRPQLERQAKMLIEGAGFKAAKALCALEARPPVEWNKGRASIYILRTAFGVDWSE
;
A
#
# COMPACT_ATOMS: atom_id res chain seq x y z
N PRO A 1 7.11 -27.74 10.59
CA PRO A 1 7.52 -26.54 11.35
C PRO A 1 6.51 -26.29 12.48
N ASP A 2 6.97 -26.07 13.71
CA ASP A 2 6.10 -25.87 14.88
C ASP A 2 5.57 -24.44 15.01
N CYS A 3 5.99 -23.55 14.11
CA CYS A 3 5.57 -22.17 14.05
C CYS A 3 5.38 -21.75 12.59
N TYR A 4 4.31 -21.00 12.34
CA TYR A 4 4.07 -20.32 11.06
C TYR A 4 4.28 -18.83 11.25
N ILE A 5 5.15 -18.24 10.44
CA ILE A 5 5.56 -16.85 10.56
C ILE A 5 5.05 -16.08 9.35
N ALA A 6 4.44 -14.93 9.60
CA ALA A 6 4.05 -13.97 8.57
C ALA A 6 4.37 -12.54 9.00
N VAL A 7 4.82 -11.71 8.05
CA VAL A 7 5.12 -10.29 8.27
C VAL A 7 4.11 -9.43 7.51
N ILE A 8 3.38 -8.54 8.20
CA ILE A 8 2.35 -7.68 7.59
C ILE A 8 2.71 -6.20 7.74
N SER A 9 3.00 -5.55 6.61
CA SER A 9 3.53 -4.18 6.55
C SER A 9 2.71 -3.26 5.62
N GLY A 10 2.82 -1.95 5.85
CA GLY A 10 2.36 -0.93 4.90
C GLY A 10 3.37 -0.64 3.78
N ARG A 11 4.60 -1.17 3.92
CA ARG A 11 5.64 -1.09 2.89
C ARG A 11 5.30 -1.99 1.70
N ASN A 12 5.90 -1.72 0.54
CA ASN A 12 5.85 -2.65 -0.59
C ASN A 12 6.33 -4.06 -0.16
N VAL A 13 5.73 -5.11 -0.74
CA VAL A 13 6.00 -6.51 -0.34
C VAL A 13 7.46 -6.92 -0.53
N ASN A 14 8.10 -6.48 -1.63
CA ASN A 14 9.52 -6.75 -1.87
C ASN A 14 10.38 -5.97 -0.88
N ASN A 15 10.05 -4.68 -0.64
CA ASN A 15 10.78 -3.87 0.33
C ASN A 15 10.78 -4.49 1.74
N VAL A 16 9.63 -4.98 2.23
CA VAL A 16 9.60 -5.63 3.55
C VAL A 16 10.31 -6.99 3.55
N LYS A 17 10.24 -7.75 2.46
CA LYS A 17 10.99 -9.00 2.31
C LYS A 17 12.49 -8.77 2.41
N ASP A 18 13.02 -7.81 1.66
CA ASP A 18 14.45 -7.47 1.64
C ASP A 18 14.94 -6.96 3.00
N MET A 19 14.10 -6.21 3.72
CA MET A 19 14.42 -5.72 5.07
C MET A 19 14.48 -6.83 6.13
N VAL A 20 13.60 -7.84 6.03
CA VAL A 20 13.54 -8.92 7.01
C VAL A 20 14.54 -10.03 6.67
N GLY A 21 14.73 -10.35 5.39
CA GLY A 21 15.76 -11.26 4.91
C GLY A 21 15.60 -12.71 5.39
N ILE A 22 14.37 -13.17 5.64
CA ILE A 22 14.08 -14.54 6.05
C ILE A 22 13.34 -15.25 4.92
N ASP A 23 13.95 -16.29 4.38
CA ASP A 23 13.30 -17.12 3.36
C ASP A 23 12.28 -18.08 3.97
N GLY A 24 11.32 -18.51 3.16
CA GLY A 24 10.33 -19.52 3.55
C GLY A 24 9.20 -19.04 4.47
N ILE A 25 9.02 -17.72 4.64
CA ILE A 25 7.91 -17.13 5.41
C ILE A 25 6.98 -16.29 4.52
N THR A 26 5.78 -16.01 5.01
CA THR A 26 4.79 -15.21 4.28
C THR A 26 5.01 -13.72 4.49
N TYR A 27 4.97 -12.94 3.41
CA TYR A 27 5.11 -11.49 3.42
C TYR A 27 3.88 -10.81 2.86
N ALA A 28 3.29 -9.89 3.62
CA ALA A 28 2.17 -9.07 3.19
C ALA A 28 2.58 -7.59 3.15
N GLY A 29 2.63 -7.01 1.95
CA GLY A 29 2.94 -5.61 1.71
C GLY A 29 1.70 -4.78 1.39
N SER A 30 1.87 -3.46 1.33
CA SER A 30 0.83 -2.50 0.95
C SER A 30 -0.45 -2.70 1.77
N HIS A 31 -0.32 -2.88 3.10
CA HIS A 31 -1.41 -3.21 4.03
C HIS A 31 -2.10 -4.56 3.77
N GLY A 32 -1.40 -5.47 3.10
CA GLY A 32 -1.86 -6.79 2.72
C GLY A 32 -2.57 -6.86 1.37
N LEU A 33 -2.53 -5.80 0.57
CA LEU A 33 -3.02 -5.84 -0.82
C LEU A 33 -2.15 -6.77 -1.69
N GLU A 34 -0.90 -7.00 -1.31
CA GLU A 34 -0.04 -7.97 -1.95
C GLU A 34 0.52 -8.92 -0.89
N ILE A 35 0.40 -10.22 -1.13
CA ILE A 35 0.87 -11.26 -0.22
C ILE A 35 1.71 -12.25 -1.02
N LEU A 36 2.95 -12.46 -0.60
CA LEU A 36 3.88 -13.43 -1.15
C LEU A 36 3.99 -14.61 -0.19
N HIS A 37 3.71 -15.81 -0.69
CA HIS A 37 3.76 -17.05 0.07
C HIS A 37 5.13 -17.75 -0.05
N PRO A 38 5.46 -18.68 0.85
CA PRO A 38 6.73 -19.41 0.83
C PRO A 38 6.98 -20.22 -0.44
N ASP A 39 5.90 -20.67 -1.10
CA ASP A 39 5.94 -21.41 -2.37
C ASP A 39 6.17 -20.51 -3.59
N GLY A 40 6.31 -19.19 -3.39
CA GLY A 40 6.48 -18.19 -4.43
C GLY A 40 5.16 -17.71 -5.05
N SER A 41 4.01 -18.27 -4.65
CA SER A 41 2.72 -17.77 -5.10
C SER A 41 2.44 -16.37 -4.56
N LYS A 42 1.75 -15.56 -5.36
CA LYS A 42 1.43 -14.18 -5.03
C LYS A 42 -0.07 -13.94 -5.09
N PHE A 43 -0.63 -13.51 -3.98
CA PHE A 43 -1.96 -12.94 -3.94
C PHE A 43 -1.89 -11.43 -4.14
N VAL A 44 -2.76 -10.92 -5.02
CA VAL A 44 -3.01 -9.50 -5.18
C VAL A 44 -4.49 -9.27 -4.95
N HIS A 45 -4.84 -8.42 -4.00
CA HIS A 45 -6.22 -8.12 -3.71
C HIS A 45 -6.89 -7.53 -4.96
N PRO A 46 -8.01 -8.10 -5.44
CA PRO A 46 -8.66 -7.63 -6.64
C PRO A 46 -9.05 -6.15 -6.52
N MET A 47 -8.59 -5.37 -7.48
CA MET A 47 -8.95 -3.98 -7.63
C MET A 47 -10.18 -3.86 -8.53
N PRO A 48 -11.13 -2.94 -8.25
CA PRO A 48 -12.18 -2.63 -9.20
C PRO A 48 -11.57 -2.24 -10.55
N THR A 49 -12.06 -2.81 -11.66
CA THR A 49 -11.50 -2.59 -13.00
C THR A 49 -11.40 -1.10 -13.35
N GLU A 50 -12.39 -0.32 -12.92
CA GLU A 50 -12.45 1.15 -13.09
C GLU A 50 -11.29 1.90 -12.41
N MET A 51 -10.63 1.29 -11.43
CA MET A 51 -9.53 1.90 -10.68
C MET A 51 -8.16 1.61 -11.30
N GLN A 52 -8.03 0.57 -12.13
CA GLN A 52 -6.73 0.16 -12.68
C GLN A 52 -6.11 1.25 -13.56
N GLY A 53 -6.91 1.90 -14.41
CA GLY A 53 -6.46 3.06 -15.22
C GLY A 53 -6.21 4.32 -14.37
N LYS A 54 -7.06 4.54 -13.36
CA LYS A 54 -7.01 5.74 -12.51
C LYS A 54 -5.74 5.83 -11.66
N VAL A 55 -5.08 4.72 -11.36
CA VAL A 55 -3.78 4.76 -10.65
C VAL A 55 -2.73 5.48 -11.50
N SER A 56 -2.64 5.15 -12.79
CA SER A 56 -1.66 5.77 -13.70
C SER A 56 -1.95 7.26 -13.88
N ASP A 57 -3.24 7.61 -14.06
CA ASP A 57 -3.66 9.00 -14.22
C ASP A 57 -3.39 9.82 -12.94
N LEU A 58 -3.70 9.26 -11.76
CA LEU A 58 -3.42 9.91 -10.49
C LEU A 58 -1.92 10.07 -10.24
N LEU A 59 -1.11 9.07 -10.60
CA LEU A 59 0.35 9.15 -10.51
C LEU A 59 0.86 10.35 -11.32
N GLN A 60 0.42 10.49 -12.57
CA GLN A 60 0.79 11.62 -13.43
C GLN A 60 0.33 12.94 -12.82
N GLN A 61 -0.92 13.04 -12.37
CA GLN A 61 -1.44 14.26 -11.75
C GLN A 61 -0.61 14.67 -10.51
N LEU A 62 -0.27 13.72 -9.65
CA LEU A 62 0.56 14.00 -8.47
C LEU A 62 1.97 14.45 -8.86
N GLN A 63 2.57 13.82 -9.88
CA GLN A 63 3.89 14.21 -10.39
C GLN A 63 3.88 15.65 -10.93
N GLU A 64 2.89 16.00 -11.74
CA GLU A 64 2.80 17.31 -12.37
C GLU A 64 2.49 18.45 -11.37
N HIS A 65 1.65 18.17 -10.37
CA HIS A 65 1.05 19.24 -9.56
C HIS A 65 1.68 19.41 -8.19
N VAL A 66 2.24 18.35 -7.60
CA VAL A 66 2.71 18.38 -6.19
C VAL A 66 4.11 17.79 -5.97
N CYS A 67 4.70 17.08 -6.94
CA CYS A 67 6.07 16.56 -6.81
C CYS A 67 7.11 17.64 -7.15
N ARG A 68 7.29 18.56 -6.20
CA ARG A 68 8.26 19.66 -6.26
C ARG A 68 8.81 19.94 -4.87
N ASP A 69 9.89 20.72 -4.80
CA ASP A 69 10.48 21.17 -3.53
C ASP A 69 10.75 19.99 -2.58
N GLY A 70 11.35 18.90 -3.07
CA GLY A 70 11.63 17.69 -2.29
C GLY A 70 10.43 16.76 -2.05
N ALA A 71 9.22 17.11 -2.50
CA ALA A 71 8.09 16.20 -2.49
C ALA A 71 8.14 15.23 -3.69
N TRP A 72 7.71 14.00 -3.47
CA TRP A 72 7.72 12.95 -4.49
C TRP A 72 6.60 11.94 -4.24
N VAL A 73 6.33 11.08 -5.23
CA VAL A 73 5.32 10.04 -5.14
C VAL A 73 5.92 8.66 -5.35
N GLU A 74 5.61 7.75 -4.44
CA GLU A 74 5.97 6.34 -4.49
C GLU A 74 4.84 5.54 -5.12
N ASN A 75 5.15 4.74 -6.14
CA ASN A 75 4.19 3.80 -6.72
C ASN A 75 4.39 2.40 -6.11
N LYS A 76 3.38 1.91 -5.38
CA LYS A 76 3.35 0.57 -4.77
C LYS A 76 2.32 -0.35 -5.45
N GLY A 77 2.09 -0.17 -6.75
CA GLY A 77 1.05 -0.89 -7.48
C GLY A 77 -0.32 -0.31 -7.21
N ALA A 78 -1.11 -0.95 -6.35
CA ALA A 78 -2.49 -0.51 -6.06
C ALA A 78 -2.59 0.72 -5.14
N ILE A 79 -1.49 1.10 -4.47
CA ILE A 79 -1.40 2.27 -3.59
C ILE A 79 -0.33 3.21 -4.13
N LEU A 80 -0.62 4.51 -4.15
CA LEU A 80 0.39 5.55 -4.29
C LEU A 80 0.65 6.20 -2.93
N THR A 81 1.89 6.59 -2.65
CA THR A 81 2.22 7.34 -1.43
C THR A 81 2.91 8.64 -1.81
N PHE A 82 2.25 9.77 -1.58
CA PHE A 82 2.84 11.09 -1.74
C PHE A 82 3.62 11.46 -0.48
N HIS A 83 4.92 11.67 -0.62
CA HIS A 83 5.85 12.03 0.45
C HIS A 83 6.23 13.51 0.35
N PHE A 84 6.17 14.23 1.47
CA PHE A 84 6.48 15.66 1.53
C PHE A 84 7.37 16.01 2.73
N ARG A 85 8.05 15.00 3.30
CA ARG A 85 8.95 15.18 4.45
C ARG A 85 10.14 16.07 4.12
N GLU A 86 10.69 15.94 2.93
CA GLU A 86 11.88 16.67 2.51
C GLU A 86 11.55 18.09 2.03
N SER A 87 10.26 18.42 1.93
CA SER A 87 9.83 19.76 1.57
C SER A 87 9.99 20.77 2.70
N PRO A 88 10.20 22.06 2.36
CA PRO A 88 10.21 23.14 3.33
C PRO A 88 8.96 23.12 4.21
N THR A 89 9.12 23.24 5.52
CA THR A 89 8.04 23.10 6.51
C THR A 89 6.85 24.02 6.24
N TYR A 90 7.09 25.22 5.71
CA TYR A 90 6.05 26.19 5.36
C TYR A 90 5.21 25.77 4.14
N LEU A 91 5.74 24.94 3.23
CA LEU A 91 5.02 24.44 2.04
C LEU A 91 4.20 23.18 2.32
N ARG A 92 4.58 22.37 3.32
CA ARG A 92 3.97 21.06 3.59
C ARG A 92 2.43 21.11 3.72
N PRO A 93 1.81 22.07 4.44
CA PRO A 93 0.35 22.11 4.55
C PRO A 93 -0.36 22.37 3.22
N GLN A 94 0.26 23.13 2.32
CA GLN A 94 -0.27 23.40 0.98
C GLN A 94 -0.16 22.16 0.09
N LEU A 95 1.02 21.52 0.07
CA LEU A 95 1.27 20.30 -0.69
C LEU A 95 0.36 19.16 -0.24
N GLU A 96 0.23 18.95 1.07
CA GLU A 96 -0.67 17.94 1.65
C GLU A 96 -2.12 18.19 1.21
N ARG A 97 -2.60 19.44 1.26
CA ARG A 97 -3.97 19.79 0.87
C ARG A 97 -4.20 19.55 -0.63
N GLN A 98 -3.27 19.96 -1.48
CA GLN A 98 -3.38 19.80 -2.92
C GLN A 98 -3.34 18.31 -3.32
N ALA A 99 -2.42 17.54 -2.76
CA ALA A 99 -2.34 16.11 -2.98
C ALA A 99 -3.63 15.41 -2.52
N LYS A 100 -4.16 15.77 -1.35
CA LYS A 100 -5.42 15.23 -0.85
C LYS A 100 -6.58 15.45 -1.85
N MET A 101 -6.71 16.66 -2.40
CA MET A 101 -7.75 16.97 -3.39
C MET A 101 -7.62 16.13 -4.67
N LEU A 102 -6.40 15.95 -5.18
CA LEU A 102 -6.14 15.10 -6.36
C LEU A 102 -6.51 13.64 -6.09
N ILE A 103 -6.09 13.10 -4.93
CA ILE A 103 -6.36 11.73 -4.51
C ILE A 103 -7.87 11.47 -4.39
N GLU A 104 -8.58 12.33 -3.66
CA GLU A 104 -10.02 12.18 -3.44
C GLU A 104 -10.82 12.44 -4.73
N GLY A 105 -10.38 13.40 -5.55
CA GLY A 105 -10.98 13.68 -6.87
C GLY A 105 -10.84 12.52 -7.86
N ALA A 106 -9.77 11.73 -7.76
CA ALA A 106 -9.58 10.50 -8.55
C ALA A 106 -10.37 9.29 -8.00
N GLY A 107 -11.12 9.43 -6.90
CA GLY A 107 -11.91 8.36 -6.29
C GLY A 107 -11.14 7.45 -5.32
N PHE A 108 -9.94 7.85 -4.89
CA PHE A 108 -9.17 7.15 -3.86
C PHE A 108 -9.44 7.74 -2.47
N LYS A 109 -9.26 6.94 -1.42
CA LYS A 109 -9.28 7.39 -0.03
C LYS A 109 -7.91 7.92 0.35
N ALA A 110 -7.79 9.20 0.70
CA ALA A 110 -6.54 9.78 1.20
C ALA A 110 -6.33 9.42 2.68
N ALA A 111 -5.31 8.61 2.98
CA ALA A 111 -4.95 8.24 4.34
C ALA A 111 -3.68 8.97 4.80
N LYS A 112 -3.70 9.54 6.00
CA LYS A 112 -2.52 10.22 6.57
C LYS A 112 -1.47 9.24 7.04
N ALA A 113 -0.21 9.55 6.71
CA ALA A 113 0.99 8.90 7.20
C ALA A 113 2.03 9.96 7.63
N LEU A 114 3.16 9.54 8.19
CA LEU A 114 4.15 10.46 8.74
C LEU A 114 4.84 11.30 7.65
N CYS A 115 4.38 12.54 7.48
CA CYS A 115 4.76 13.43 6.38
C CYS A 115 4.50 12.82 4.99
N ALA A 116 3.39 12.09 4.87
CA ALA A 116 2.95 11.48 3.64
C ALA A 116 1.42 11.33 3.58
N LEU A 117 0.88 11.18 2.37
CA LEU A 117 -0.50 10.80 2.10
C LEU A 117 -0.52 9.55 1.23
N GLU A 118 -1.25 8.52 1.67
CA GLU A 118 -1.49 7.32 0.87
C GLU A 118 -2.80 7.45 0.10
N ALA A 119 -2.74 7.28 -1.22
CA ALA A 119 -3.90 7.09 -2.08
C ALA A 119 -4.31 5.62 -2.02
N ARG A 120 -5.29 5.31 -1.17
CA ARG A 120 -5.79 3.94 -1.01
C ARG A 120 -7.01 3.71 -1.88
N PRO A 121 -7.11 2.56 -2.54
CA PRO A 121 -8.32 2.22 -3.27
C PRO A 121 -9.51 2.07 -2.31
N PRO A 122 -10.74 2.38 -2.76
CA PRO A 122 -11.94 2.33 -1.93
C PRO A 122 -12.43 0.89 -1.71
N VAL A 123 -11.54 0.00 -1.30
CA VAL A 123 -11.83 -1.41 -0.99
C VAL A 123 -11.85 -1.62 0.52
N GLU A 124 -12.72 -2.51 0.97
CA GLU A 124 -12.77 -2.93 2.37
C GLU A 124 -11.70 -3.99 2.63
N TRP A 125 -10.44 -3.57 2.63
CA TRP A 125 -9.28 -4.41 2.91
C TRP A 125 -8.35 -3.76 3.93
N ASN A 126 -7.83 -4.55 4.87
CA ASN A 126 -6.93 -4.08 5.92
C ASN A 126 -6.02 -5.23 6.41
N LYS A 127 -5.06 -4.90 7.28
CA LYS A 127 -4.10 -5.88 7.82
C LYS A 127 -4.77 -7.06 8.54
N GLY A 128 -5.91 -6.84 9.20
CA GLY A 128 -6.66 -7.90 9.87
C GLY A 128 -7.35 -8.85 8.88
N ARG A 129 -7.92 -8.32 7.80
CA ARG A 129 -8.43 -9.16 6.70
C ARG A 129 -7.30 -9.93 6.01
N ALA A 130 -6.15 -9.29 5.82
CA ALA A 130 -4.96 -9.94 5.28
C ALA A 130 -4.45 -11.06 6.20
N SER A 131 -4.43 -10.88 7.53
CA SER A 131 -4.04 -11.95 8.45
C SER A 131 -4.99 -13.13 8.39
N ILE A 132 -6.31 -12.88 8.37
CA ILE A 132 -7.30 -13.96 8.23
C ILE A 132 -7.12 -14.70 6.91
N TYR A 133 -6.90 -13.98 5.80
CA TYR A 133 -6.62 -14.59 4.49
C TYR A 133 -5.38 -15.50 4.53
N ILE A 134 -4.27 -15.00 5.11
CA ILE A 134 -3.03 -15.78 5.25
C ILE A 134 -3.29 -17.07 6.02
N LEU A 135 -3.99 -16.96 7.14
CA LEU A 135 -4.21 -18.08 8.05
C LEU A 135 -5.15 -19.12 7.44
N ARG A 136 -6.21 -18.68 6.75
CA ARG A 136 -7.09 -19.59 6.00
C ARG A 136 -6.39 -20.27 4.81
N THR A 137 -5.49 -19.55 4.15
CA THR A 137 -4.69 -20.13 3.06
C THR A 137 -3.70 -21.16 3.58
N ALA A 138 -3.10 -20.92 4.75
CA ALA A 138 -2.12 -21.82 5.35
C ALA A 138 -2.73 -23.04 6.05
N PHE A 139 -3.89 -22.89 6.68
CA PHE A 139 -4.45 -23.88 7.60
C PHE A 139 -5.86 -24.36 7.25
N GLY A 140 -6.45 -23.86 6.17
CA GLY A 140 -7.80 -24.21 5.73
C GLY A 140 -8.86 -23.16 6.09
N VAL A 141 -9.98 -23.19 5.37
CA VAL A 141 -11.06 -22.18 5.48
C VAL A 141 -11.76 -22.16 6.84
N ASP A 142 -11.71 -23.28 7.57
CA ASP A 142 -12.26 -23.44 8.92
C ASP A 142 -11.37 -22.81 9.99
N TRP A 143 -10.20 -22.30 9.60
CA TRP A 143 -9.38 -21.48 10.48
C TRP A 143 -10.17 -20.21 10.83
N SER A 144 -10.47 -20.07 12.14
CA SER A 144 -11.31 -19.06 12.78
C SER A 144 -12.79 -19.43 13.10
N GLU A 145 -13.14 -20.69 13.36
CA GLU A 145 -14.16 -20.97 14.40
C GLU A 145 -13.56 -20.84 15.81
#